data_AF-A0A923Y284-F1
#
_entry.id   AF-A0A923Y284-F1
#
_cell.length_a   1.000
_cell.length_b   1.000
_cell.length_c   1.000
_cell.angle_alpha   90.00
_cell.angle_beta   90.00
_cell.angle_gamma   90.00
#
_symmetry.space_group_name_H-M   'P 1'
#
loop_
_entity.id
_entity.type
_entity.pdbx_description
1 polymer ?
#
loop_
_entity_poly.entity_id
_entity_poly.type
_entity_poly.pdbx_seq_one_letter_code
_entity_poly.pdbx_strand_id
1 'polypeptide(L)'
;MGGFFTNWRQNIIYIGFVLIFVIFALTLSQKGFLNPTNLLNIIRQTAMTAVMAVAMTFVLASGEIDLSIGAVAGLTTVTVAMAIAAAGPVAGVLAGIATGIAVGSFNGF
;
A
#
# COMPACT_ATOMS: atom_id res chain seq x y z
N MET A 1 22.19 -25.99 18.61
CA MET A 1 21.65 -24.62 18.74
C MET A 1 22.60 -23.66 18.02
N GLY A 2 22.28 -23.20 16.81
CA GLY A 2 23.16 -22.27 16.06
C GLY A 2 22.95 -22.33 14.55
N GLY A 3 21.82 -21.83 14.05
CA GLY A 3 21.48 -21.89 12.61
C GLY A 3 21.09 -20.56 11.98
N PHE A 4 20.64 -19.57 12.77
CA PHE A 4 20.22 -18.27 12.23
C PHE A 4 21.41 -17.37 11.88
N PHE A 5 22.40 -17.25 12.77
CA PHE A 5 23.58 -16.41 12.56
C PHE A 5 24.67 -17.08 11.69
N THR A 6 24.68 -18.41 11.58
CA THR A 6 25.61 -19.13 10.71
C THR A 6 25.27 -18.94 9.22
N ASN A 7 23.99 -18.77 8.90
CA ASN A 7 23.48 -18.54 7.54
C ASN A 7 23.17 -17.05 7.26
N TRP A 8 23.98 -16.13 7.79
CA TRP A 8 23.74 -14.68 7.73
C TRP A 8 23.52 -14.14 6.31
N ARG A 9 24.13 -14.74 5.28
CA ARG A 9 23.92 -14.37 3.87
C ARG A 9 22.50 -14.63 3.38
N GLN A 10 21.89 -15.73 3.83
CA GLN A 10 20.50 -16.07 3.49
C GLN A 10 19.50 -15.23 4.29
N ASN A 11 19.87 -14.86 5.53
CA ASN A 11 19.01 -14.08 6.42
C ASN A 11 19.22 -12.56 6.32
N ILE A 12 20.03 -12.08 5.38
CA ILE A 12 20.47 -10.68 5.32
C ILE A 12 19.30 -9.71 5.17
N ILE A 13 18.24 -10.10 4.47
CA ILE A 13 17.02 -9.30 4.29
C ILE A 13 16.29 -9.14 5.62
N TYR A 14 16.12 -10.23 6.38
CA TYR A 14 15.46 -10.19 7.69
C TYR A 14 16.28 -9.39 8.71
N ILE A 15 17.60 -9.58 8.71
CA ILE A 15 18.52 -8.82 9.55
C ILE A 15 18.45 -7.32 9.20
N GLY A 16 18.49 -7.00 7.91
CA GLY A 16 18.35 -5.62 7.43
C GLY A 16 17.02 -4.99 7.82
N PHE A 17 15.90 -5.72 7.66
CA PHE A 17 14.59 -5.27 8.08
C PHE A 17 14.53 -4.95 9.58
N VAL A 18 14.98 -5.87 10.43
CA VAL A 18 14.97 -5.66 11.90
C VAL A 18 15.85 -4.48 12.26
N LEU A 19 17.04 -4.36 11.66
CA LEU A 19 17.98 -3.29 11.94
C LEU A 19 17.40 -1.92 11.56
N ILE A 20 16.84 -1.79 10.35
CA ILE A 20 16.17 -0.57 9.90
C ILE A 20 14.96 -0.24 10.79
N PHE A 21 14.14 -1.24 11.11
CA PHE A 21 12.98 -1.06 11.98
C PHE A 21 13.38 -0.55 13.36
N VAL A 22 14.40 -1.14 13.99
CA VAL A 22 14.89 -0.70 15.31
C VAL A 22 15.46 0.72 15.26
N ILE A 23 16.23 1.05 14.21
CA ILE A 23 16.77 2.41 14.05
C ILE A 23 15.63 3.43 14.00
N PHE A 24 14.61 3.22 13.16
CA PHE A 24 13.47 4.13 13.06
C PHE A 24 12.59 4.10 14.31
N ALA A 25 12.43 2.94 14.95
CA ALA A 25 11.72 2.81 16.21
C ALA A 25 12.37 3.68 17.29
N LEU A 26 13.70 3.70 17.40
CA LEU A 26 14.41 4.49 18.41
C LEU A 26 14.48 5.98 18.03
N THR A 27 14.81 6.29 16.78
CA THR A 27 15.06 7.68 16.34
C THR A 27 13.78 8.48 16.04
N LEU A 28 12.70 7.80 15.62
CA LEU A 28 11.42 8.42 15.27
C LEU A 28 10.28 8.02 16.23
N SER A 29 10.56 7.38 17.37
CA SER A 29 9.53 7.04 18.37
C SER A 29 8.68 8.26 18.73
N GLN A 30 9.33 9.40 18.99
CA GLN A 30 8.67 10.65 19.39
C GLN A 30 7.92 11.32 18.22
N LYS A 31 8.23 10.94 16.97
CA LYS A 31 7.56 11.42 15.76
C LYS A 31 6.42 10.51 15.31
N GLY A 32 6.03 9.54 16.13
CA GLY A 32 4.88 8.67 15.88
C GLY A 32 5.17 7.45 15.02
N PHE A 33 6.43 7.08 14.79
CA PHE A 33 6.76 5.86 14.01
C PHE A 33 6.07 4.61 14.57
N LEU A 34 6.14 4.42 15.89
CA LEU A 34 5.49 3.31 16.61
C LEU A 34 4.03 3.61 17.00
N ASN A 35 3.43 4.72 16.56
CA ASN A 35 2.03 5.02 16.86
C ASN A 35 1.14 3.93 16.24
N PRO A 36 0.23 3.29 17.00
CA PRO A 36 -0.66 2.25 16.48
C PRO A 36 -1.44 2.70 15.24
N THR A 37 -1.88 3.97 15.19
CA THR A 37 -2.58 4.53 14.02
C THR A 37 -1.67 4.59 12.80
N ASN A 38 -0.40 4.99 12.97
CA ASN A 38 0.56 5.02 11.88
C ASN A 38 0.87 3.61 11.35
N LEU A 39 1.10 2.66 12.25
CA LEU A 39 1.33 1.26 11.90
C LEU A 39 0.12 0.64 11.19
N LEU A 40 -1.10 0.90 11.68
CA LEU A 40 -2.34 0.47 11.03
C LEU A 40 -2.52 1.10 9.65
N ASN A 41 -2.17 2.38 9.49
CA ASN A 41 -2.24 3.04 8.18
C ASN A 41 -1.28 2.41 7.18
N ILE A 42 -0.04 2.11 7.58
CA ILE A 42 0.94 1.40 6.75
C ILE A 42 0.38 0.04 6.35
N ILE A 43 -0.11 -0.76 7.31
CA ILE A 43 -0.67 -2.09 7.04
C ILE A 43 -1.85 -2.01 6.08
N ARG A 44 -2.78 -1.06 6.28
CA ARG A 44 -3.94 -0.87 5.39
C ARG A 44 -3.52 -0.50 3.96
N GLN A 45 -2.53 0.39 3.83
CA GLN A 45 -2.02 0.78 2.52
C GLN A 45 -1.30 -0.39 1.83
N THR A 46 -0.47 -1.14 2.55
CA THR A 46 0.19 -2.34 2.02
C THR A 46 -0.81 -3.44 1.65
N ALA A 47 -1.85 -3.64 2.45
CA ALA A 47 -2.91 -4.62 2.15
C ALA A 47 -3.62 -4.29 0.84
N MET A 48 -3.93 -3.02 0.60
CA MET A 48 -4.51 -2.58 -0.69
C MET A 48 -3.56 -2.90 -1.85
N THR A 49 -2.27 -2.58 -1.74
CA THR A 49 -1.27 -2.91 -2.77
C THR A 49 -1.14 -4.42 -3.00
N ALA A 50 -1.15 -5.23 -1.95
CA ALA A 50 -1.07 -6.67 -2.05
C ALA A 50 -2.28 -7.27 -2.81
N VAL A 51 -3.50 -6.79 -2.51
CA VAL A 51 -4.72 -7.20 -3.23
C VAL A 51 -4.63 -6.84 -4.72
N MET A 52 -4.19 -5.62 -5.03
CA MET A 52 -3.97 -5.22 -6.43
C MET A 52 -2.90 -6.06 -7.12
N ALA A 53 -1.81 -6.40 -6.43
CA ALA A 53 -0.74 -7.23 -6.98
C ALA A 53 -1.25 -8.62 -7.37
N VAL A 54 -2.11 -9.24 -6.54
CA VAL A 54 -2.76 -10.51 -6.88
C VAL A 54 -3.61 -10.36 -8.14
N ALA A 55 -4.42 -9.31 -8.27
CA ALA A 55 -5.20 -9.07 -9.49
C ALA A 55 -4.30 -8.90 -10.73
N MET A 56 -3.22 -8.12 -10.62
CA MET A 56 -2.25 -7.92 -11.71
C MET A 56 -1.56 -9.22 -12.13
N THR A 57 -1.37 -10.20 -11.24
CA THR A 57 -0.77 -11.48 -11.65
C THR A 57 -1.62 -12.22 -12.68
N PHE A 58 -2.96 -12.15 -12.59
CA PHE A 58 -3.85 -12.78 -13.57
C PHE A 58 -3.80 -12.06 -14.93
N VAL A 59 -3.76 -10.73 -14.92
CA VAL A 59 -3.68 -9.92 -16.15
C VAL A 59 -2.34 -10.07 -16.85
N LEU A 60 -1.24 -10.12 -16.10
CA LEU A 60 0.07 -10.42 -16.68
C LEU A 60 0.12 -11.86 -17.24
N ALA A 61 -0.58 -12.81 -16.62
CA ALA A 61 -0.67 -14.18 -17.12
C ALA A 61 -1.49 -14.30 -18.42
N SER A 62 -2.41 -13.39 -18.72
CA SER A 62 -3.07 -13.30 -20.04
C SER A 62 -2.18 -12.67 -21.12
N GLY A 63 -0.96 -12.24 -20.78
CA GLY A 63 -0.01 -11.62 -21.70
C GLY A 63 -0.23 -10.11 -21.90
N GLU A 64 -1.09 -9.49 -21.08
CA GLU A 64 -1.38 -8.07 -21.12
C GLU A 64 -0.54 -7.31 -20.10
N ILE A 65 0.04 -6.19 -20.53
CA ILE A 65 0.70 -5.24 -19.63
C ILE A 65 -0.32 -4.16 -19.25
N ASP A 66 -1.24 -4.52 -18.37
CA ASP A 66 -2.28 -3.59 -17.91
C ASP A 66 -1.73 -2.63 -16.85
N LEU A 67 -1.34 -1.43 -17.28
CA LEU A 67 -0.93 -0.34 -16.41
C LEU A 67 -2.13 0.44 -15.82
N SER A 68 -3.35 0.18 -16.29
CA SER A 68 -4.53 0.96 -15.94
C SER A 68 -4.85 0.87 -14.44
N ILE A 69 -4.63 -0.29 -13.80
CA ILE A 69 -4.82 -0.49 -12.35
C ILE A 69 -4.06 0.56 -11.51
N GLY A 70 -2.82 0.88 -11.90
CA GLY A 70 -2.00 1.86 -11.20
C GLY A 70 -2.54 3.28 -11.38
N ALA A 71 -2.98 3.61 -12.59
CA ALA A 71 -3.57 4.90 -12.91
C ALA A 71 -4.92 5.12 -12.19
N VAL A 72 -5.79 4.10 -12.15
CA VAL A 72 -7.07 4.16 -11.44
C VAL A 72 -6.83 4.35 -9.94
N ALA A 73 -5.96 3.54 -9.33
CA ALA A 73 -5.62 3.69 -7.91
C ALA A 73 -5.08 5.09 -7.58
N GLY A 74 -4.16 5.61 -8.41
CA GLY A 74 -3.64 6.97 -8.27
C GLY A 74 -4.74 8.03 -8.35
N LEU A 75 -5.58 7.98 -9.37
CA LEU A 75 -6.68 8.93 -9.55
C LEU A 75 -7.65 8.88 -8.37
N THR A 76 -8.10 7.69 -7.97
CA THR A 76 -9.04 7.52 -6.85
C THR A 76 -8.46 8.05 -5.54
N THR A 77 -7.16 7.86 -5.27
CA THR A 77 -6.55 8.39 -4.03
C THR A 77 -6.53 9.92 -3.99
N VAL A 78 -6.23 10.58 -5.12
CA VAL A 78 -6.23 12.05 -5.21
C VAL A 78 -7.65 12.59 -5.09
N THR A 79 -8.63 11.99 -5.76
CA THR A 79 -10.03 12.45 -5.68
C THR A 79 -10.59 12.29 -4.27
N VAL A 80 -10.30 11.17 -3.60
CA VAL A 80 -10.64 10.96 -2.18
C VAL A 80 -9.98 12.04 -1.32
N ALA A 81 -8.68 12.26 -1.44
CA ALA A 81 -7.96 13.23 -0.62
C ALA A 81 -8.51 14.65 -0.76
N MET A 82 -8.78 15.07 -2.01
CA MET A 82 -9.35 16.39 -2.30
C MET A 82 -10.78 16.52 -1.76
N ALA A 83 -11.61 15.49 -1.89
CA ALA A 83 -12.97 15.51 -1.37
C ALA A 83 -13.02 15.51 0.18
N ILE A 84 -12.10 14.80 0.84
CA ILE A 84 -11.95 14.88 2.30
C ILE A 84 -11.57 16.29 2.71
N ALA A 85 -10.61 16.91 2.02
CA ALA A 85 -10.18 18.27 2.32
C ALA A 85 -11.31 19.31 2.14
N ALA A 86 -12.18 19.12 1.15
CA ALA A 86 -13.26 20.04 0.84
C ALA A 86 -14.52 19.86 1.70
N ALA A 87 -14.92 18.62 1.99
CA ALA A 87 -16.24 18.31 2.57
C ALA A 87 -16.23 17.16 3.60
N GLY A 88 -15.04 16.73 4.03
CA GLY A 88 -14.88 15.75 5.09
C GLY A 88 -14.93 14.28 4.64
N PRO A 89 -14.77 13.33 5.59
CA PRO A 89 -14.53 11.91 5.30
C PRO A 89 -15.62 11.24 4.45
N VAL A 90 -16.90 11.59 4.68
CA VAL A 90 -18.03 11.01 3.95
C VAL A 90 -17.98 11.38 2.47
N ALA A 91 -17.68 12.65 2.15
CA ALA A 91 -17.52 13.09 0.78
C ALA A 91 -16.33 12.40 0.10
N GLY A 92 -15.24 12.17 0.84
CA GLY A 92 -14.11 11.35 0.41
C GLY A 92 -14.50 9.96 -0.06
N VAL A 93 -15.26 9.22 0.77
CA VAL A 93 -15.72 7.87 0.46
C VAL A 93 -16.60 7.88 -0.80
N LEU A 94 -17.56 8.80 -0.90
CA LEU A 94 -18.44 8.91 -2.05
C LEU A 94 -17.67 9.24 -3.34
N ALA A 95 -16.72 10.17 -3.28
CA ALA A 95 -15.88 10.53 -4.42
C ALA A 95 -15.00 9.35 -4.87
N GLY A 96 -14.45 8.58 -3.94
CA GLY A 96 -13.65 7.39 -4.24
C GLY A 96 -14.46 6.31 -4.95
N ILE A 97 -15.66 6.00 -4.44
CA ILE A 97 -16.58 5.02 -5.06
C ILE A 97 -17.00 5.51 -6.45
N ALA A 98 -17.41 6.77 -6.58
CA ALA A 98 -17.82 7.34 -7.87
C ALA A 98 -16.68 7.29 -8.91
N THR A 99 -15.45 7.65 -8.51
CA THR A 99 -14.27 7.60 -9.39
C THR A 99 -13.98 6.16 -9.84
N GLY A 100 -13.99 5.21 -8.89
CA GLY A 100 -13.72 3.80 -9.20
C GLY A 100 -14.77 3.18 -10.13
N ILE A 101 -16.06 3.44 -9.90
CA ILE A 101 -17.15 2.98 -10.77
C ILE A 101 -17.02 3.60 -12.16
N ALA A 102 -16.80 4.92 -12.25
CA ALA A 102 -16.71 5.59 -13.53
C ALA A 102 -15.57 5.02 -14.37
N VAL A 103 -14.34 5.00 -13.82
CA VAL A 103 -13.16 4.52 -14.57
C VAL A 103 -13.21 3.03 -14.83
N GLY A 104 -13.64 2.22 -13.85
CA GLY A 104 -13.78 0.77 -14.01
C GLY A 104 -14.78 0.39 -15.09
N SER A 105 -15.88 1.16 -15.21
CA SER A 105 -16.85 0.95 -16.28
C SER A 105 -16.30 1.31 -17.66
N PHE A 106 -15.29 2.17 -17.76
CA PHE A 106 -14.62 2.52 -19.02
C PHE A 106 -13.40 1.65 -19.36
N ASN A 107 -12.80 0.99 -18.37
CA ASN A 107 -11.61 0.16 -18.59
C ASN A 107 -11.93 -1.35 -18.64
N GLY A 108 -13.14 -1.75 -18.25
CA GLY A 108 -13.51 -3.16 -18.08
C GLY A 108 -13.91 -3.90 -19.36
N PHE A 109 -13.63 -3.36 -20.55
CA PHE A 109 -13.99 -3.94 -21.85
C PHE A 109 -12.81 -4.05 -22.81
#